data_AF-I2NVC5-F1
#
_entry.id   AF-I2NVC5-F1
#
_cell.length_a   1.000
_cell.length_b   1.000
_cell.length_c   1.000
_cell.angle_alpha   90.00
_cell.angle_beta   90.00
_cell.angle_gamma   90.00
#
_symmetry.space_group_name_H-M   'P 1'
#
loop_
_entity.id
_entity.type
_entity.pdbx_description
1 polymer ?
#
loop_
_entity_poly.entity_id
_entity_poly.type
_entity_poly.pdbx_seq_one_letter_code
_entity_poly.pdbx_strand_id
1 'polypeptide(L)'
;MNFLDLLVYVEKRPLMYLSEKNMKILESFITGYYLCEGLNDIPSKKDDIFREKFYDWLIEQFDFLQTTHTWHGLIEQIAKFEKRDEFDCFFYYLKLFKENHGLGAVESEQPA
;
A
#
# COMPACT_ATOMS: atom_id res chain seq x y z
N MET A 1 -12.45 5.84 -8.91
CA MET A 1 -11.29 4.96 -8.67
C MET A 1 -10.70 5.37 -7.34
N ASN A 2 -10.57 4.44 -6.39
CA ASN A 2 -9.98 4.73 -5.07
C ASN A 2 -8.46 4.48 -5.11
N PHE A 3 -7.74 4.86 -4.06
CA PHE A 3 -6.31 4.72 -3.98
C PHE A 3 -5.82 3.28 -4.09
N LEU A 4 -6.51 2.35 -3.40
CA LEU A 4 -6.14 0.94 -3.44
C LEU A 4 -6.26 0.31 -4.84
N ASP A 5 -7.16 0.83 -5.67
CA ASP A 5 -7.26 0.44 -7.08
C ASP A 5 -6.09 1.04 -7.88
N LEU A 6 -5.71 2.29 -7.61
CA LEU A 6 -4.55 2.96 -8.23
C LEU A 6 -3.25 2.20 -7.96
N LEU A 7 -3.04 1.74 -6.74
CA LEU A 7 -1.87 0.95 -6.37
C LEU A 7 -1.73 -0.33 -7.21
N VAL A 8 -2.82 -0.95 -7.68
CA VAL A 8 -2.74 -2.12 -8.58
C VAL A 8 -2.12 -1.74 -9.93
N TYR A 9 -2.38 -0.54 -10.43
CA TYR A 9 -1.75 -0.07 -11.67
C TYR A 9 -0.29 0.33 -11.45
N VAL A 10 0.03 0.92 -10.29
CA VAL A 10 1.41 1.25 -9.89
C VAL A 10 2.25 -0.03 -9.80
N GLU A 11 1.71 -1.10 -9.20
CA GLU A 11 2.38 -2.42 -9.13
C GLU A 11 2.73 -2.95 -10.53
N LYS A 12 1.77 -2.89 -11.46
CA LYS A 12 1.92 -3.43 -12.82
C LYS A 12 2.88 -2.62 -13.69
N ARG A 13 2.91 -1.29 -13.53
CA ARG A 13 3.68 -0.37 -14.37
C ARG A 13 4.27 0.78 -13.54
N PRO A 14 5.20 0.52 -12.62
CA PRO A 14 5.67 1.53 -11.66
C PRO A 14 6.24 2.78 -12.33
N LEU A 15 6.99 2.61 -13.44
CA LEU A 15 7.60 3.72 -14.17
C LEU A 15 6.59 4.64 -14.91
N MET A 16 5.32 4.25 -15.01
CA MET A 16 4.27 5.11 -15.56
C MET A 16 3.75 6.12 -14.53
N TYR A 17 3.91 5.82 -13.24
CA TYR A 17 3.38 6.62 -12.13
C TYR A 17 4.50 7.23 -11.26
N LEU A 18 5.64 6.55 -11.19
CA LEU A 18 6.81 6.91 -10.39
C LEU A 18 7.99 7.14 -11.34
N SER A 19 8.92 8.01 -10.96
CA SER A 19 10.14 8.26 -11.74
C SER A 19 11.10 7.05 -11.76
N GLU A 20 11.06 6.23 -10.71
CA GLU A 20 11.83 4.98 -10.60
C GLU A 20 11.12 4.01 -9.63
N LYS A 21 11.50 2.73 -9.67
CA LYS A 21 11.02 1.70 -8.74
C LYS A 21 11.73 1.86 -7.39
N ASN A 22 11.24 2.76 -6.54
CA ASN A 22 11.85 3.13 -5.27
C ASN A 22 10.79 3.31 -4.18
N MET A 23 11.02 2.72 -3.01
CA MET A 23 10.07 2.71 -1.91
C MET A 23 9.78 4.10 -1.32
N LYS A 24 10.81 4.96 -1.20
CA LYS A 24 10.65 6.35 -0.75
C LYS A 24 9.80 7.18 -1.70
N ILE A 25 9.93 6.92 -2.99
CA ILE A 25 9.14 7.60 -4.03
C ILE A 25 7.68 7.13 -3.97
N LEU A 26 7.45 5.83 -3.77
CA LEU A 26 6.12 5.29 -3.57
C LEU A 26 5.45 5.86 -2.31
N GLU A 27 6.16 5.95 -1.18
CA GLU A 27 5.66 6.56 0.05
C GLU A 27 5.30 8.04 -0.17
N SER A 28 6.15 8.79 -0.88
CA SER A 28 5.88 10.19 -1.22
C SER A 28 4.65 10.33 -2.12
N PHE A 29 4.48 9.43 -3.08
CA PHE A 29 3.31 9.37 -3.96
C PHE A 29 2.01 9.08 -3.18
N ILE A 30 2.03 8.08 -2.28
CA ILE A 30 0.91 7.75 -1.38
C ILE A 30 0.53 8.97 -0.54
N THR A 31 1.52 9.62 0.08
CA THR A 31 1.33 10.79 0.93
C THR A 31 0.73 11.96 0.16
N GLY A 32 1.22 12.23 -1.06
CA GLY A 32 0.70 13.28 -1.93
C GLY A 32 -0.75 13.02 -2.36
N TYR A 33 -1.09 11.77 -2.69
CA TYR A 33 -2.46 11.39 -3.02
C TYR A 33 -3.41 11.67 -1.85
N TYR A 34 -3.04 11.26 -0.63
CA TYR A 34 -3.81 11.51 0.58
C TYR A 34 -3.98 12.99 0.92
N LEU A 35 -2.95 13.81 0.68
CA LEU A 35 -3.05 15.25 0.84
C LEU A 35 -4.10 15.82 -0.14
N CYS A 36 -4.05 15.41 -1.40
CA CYS A 36 -5.01 15.84 -2.42
C CYS A 36 -6.44 15.40 -2.08
N GLU A 37 -6.66 14.17 -1.61
CA GLU A 37 -7.98 13.72 -1.16
C GLU A 37 -8.53 14.58 -0.02
N GLY A 38 -7.71 14.84 0.99
CA GLY A 38 -8.10 15.65 2.15
C GLY A 38 -8.37 17.11 1.79
N LEU A 39 -7.60 17.70 0.88
CA LEU A 39 -7.79 19.09 0.43
C LEU A 39 -9.05 19.27 -0.44
N ASN A 40 -9.56 18.20 -1.04
CA ASN A 40 -10.70 18.25 -1.95
C ASN A 40 -11.96 17.57 -1.37
N ASP A 41 -11.94 17.18 -0.10
CA ASP A 41 -13.04 16.48 0.58
C ASP A 41 -13.56 15.27 -0.21
N ILE A 42 -12.65 14.45 -0.75
CA ILE A 42 -12.99 13.23 -1.50
C ILE A 42 -12.97 12.05 -0.53
N PRO A 43 -14.13 11.55 -0.06
CA PRO A 43 -14.15 10.46 0.90
C PRO A 43 -13.86 9.11 0.23
N SER A 44 -13.04 8.29 0.88
CA SER A 44 -12.79 6.92 0.43
C SER A 44 -12.63 5.98 1.62
N LYS A 45 -13.71 5.27 1.97
CA LYS A 45 -13.72 4.32 3.09
C LYS A 45 -12.64 3.24 2.98
N LYS A 46 -12.32 2.81 1.76
CA LYS A 46 -11.28 1.80 1.52
C LYS A 46 -9.89 2.35 1.84
N ASP A 47 -9.65 3.60 1.49
CA ASP A 47 -8.36 4.26 1.67
C ASP A 47 -8.18 4.66 3.14
N ASP A 48 -9.27 5.02 3.83
CA ASP A 48 -9.28 5.21 5.29
C ASP A 48 -8.86 3.93 6.02
N ILE A 49 -9.43 2.78 5.65
CA ILE A 49 -9.05 1.48 6.25
C ILE A 49 -7.57 1.19 6.05
N PHE A 50 -7.03 1.41 4.84
CA PHE A 50 -5.61 1.21 4.58
C PHE A 50 -4.74 2.18 5.38
N ARG A 51 -5.09 3.47 5.41
CA ARG A 51 -4.38 4.50 6.17
C ARG A 51 -4.33 4.20 7.66
N GLU A 52 -5.43 3.73 8.24
CA GLU A 52 -5.55 3.49 9.67
C GLU A 52 -4.97 2.15 10.10
N LYS A 53 -5.20 1.08 9.32
CA LYS A 53 -4.99 -0.29 9.80
C LYS A 53 -3.76 -1.00 9.24
N PHE A 54 -3.19 -0.54 8.12
CA PHE A 54 -2.12 -1.29 7.47
C PHE A 54 -0.87 -1.43 8.34
N TYR A 55 -0.49 -0.36 9.04
CA TYR A 55 0.65 -0.38 9.95
C TYR A 55 0.45 -1.35 11.11
N ASP A 56 -0.69 -1.24 11.80
CA ASP A 56 -1.02 -2.10 12.94
C ASP A 56 -1.12 -3.58 12.52
N TRP A 57 -1.74 -3.83 11.36
CA TRP A 57 -1.81 -5.17 10.79
C TRP A 57 -0.43 -5.76 10.50
N LEU A 58 0.52 -4.97 9.97
CA LEU A 58 1.90 -5.43 9.78
C LEU A 58 2.58 -5.78 11.11
N ILE A 59 2.36 -5.00 12.17
CA ILE A 59 2.88 -5.34 13.51
C ILE A 59 2.32 -6.68 13.98
N GLU A 60 1.01 -6.91 13.82
CA GLU A 60 0.38 -8.17 14.22
C GLU A 60 0.95 -9.38 13.48
N GLN A 61 1.36 -9.22 12.21
CA GLN A 61 2.00 -10.30 11.44
C GLN A 61 3.47 -10.52 11.81
N PHE A 62 4.15 -9.49 12.34
CA PHE A 62 5.59 -9.46 12.58
C PHE A 62 5.93 -8.92 13.97
N ASP A 63 5.28 -9.45 15.00
CA ASP A 63 5.42 -9.00 16.39
C ASP A 63 6.85 -9.15 16.95
N PHE A 64 7.68 -9.97 16.31
CA PHE A 64 9.09 -10.19 16.63
C PHE A 64 10.03 -9.13 16.02
N LEU A 65 9.56 -8.30 15.08
CA LEU A 65 10.36 -7.21 14.51
C LEU A 65 10.32 -5.97 15.39
N GLN A 66 11.31 -5.08 15.23
CA GLN A 66 11.30 -3.83 15.98
C GLN A 66 10.21 -2.92 15.42
N THR A 67 9.31 -2.47 16.28
CA THR A 67 8.32 -1.46 15.92
C THR A 67 9.03 -0.19 15.44
N THR A 68 8.54 0.36 14.34
CA THR A 68 9.01 1.63 13.81
C THR A 68 7.96 2.71 14.09
N HIS A 69 8.04 3.85 13.41
CA HIS A 69 6.97 4.84 13.42
C HIS A 69 6.20 4.90 12.10
N THR A 70 6.57 4.06 11.12
CA THR A 70 5.97 4.05 9.77
C THR A 70 5.91 2.64 9.19
N TRP A 71 4.86 2.36 8.41
CA TRP A 71 4.72 1.08 7.71
C TRP A 71 5.87 0.84 6.73
N HIS A 72 6.44 1.89 6.12
CA HIS A 72 7.62 1.78 5.27
C HIS A 72 8.82 1.20 6.04
N GLY A 73 9.11 1.70 7.26
CA GLY A 73 10.20 1.15 8.06
C GLY A 73 9.99 -0.31 8.48
N LEU A 74 8.73 -0.75 8.65
CA LEU A 74 8.43 -2.17 8.87
C LEU A 74 8.65 -2.98 7.60
N ILE A 75 8.17 -2.50 6.45
CA ILE A 75 8.38 -3.16 5.15
C ILE A 75 9.87 -3.32 4.85
N GLU A 76 10.70 -2.32 5.15
CA GLU A 76 12.16 -2.42 5.00
C GLU A 76 12.75 -3.57 5.85
N GLN A 77 12.31 -3.71 7.10
CA GLN A 77 12.74 -4.80 7.99
C GLN A 77 12.25 -6.17 7.49
N ILE A 78 10.98 -6.27 7.10
CA ILE A 78 10.39 -7.50 6.56
C ILE A 78 11.12 -7.92 5.28
N ALA A 79 11.38 -6.97 4.37
CA ALA A 79 12.09 -7.24 3.12
C ALA A 79 13.51 -7.76 3.35
N LYS A 80 14.23 -7.19 4.33
CA LYS A 80 15.56 -7.66 4.75
C LYS A 80 15.51 -9.06 5.35
N PHE A 81 14.53 -9.33 6.22
CA PHE A 81 14.33 -10.64 6.84
C PHE A 81 14.02 -11.72 5.80
N GLU A 82 13.13 -11.42 4.85
CA GLU A 82 12.72 -12.34 3.77
C GLU A 82 13.70 -12.39 2.59
N LYS A 83 14.72 -11.53 2.57
CA LYS A 83 15.70 -11.38 1.48
C LYS A 83 15.03 -11.11 0.12
N ARG A 84 14.10 -10.16 0.10
CA ARG A 84 13.34 -9.77 -1.09
C ARG A 84 13.48 -8.28 -1.38
N ASP A 85 13.10 -7.89 -2.60
CA ASP A 85 12.96 -6.49 -2.97
C ASP A 85 11.88 -5.81 -2.11
N GLU A 86 12.17 -4.61 -1.62
CA GLU A 86 11.31 -3.87 -0.71
C GLU A 86 9.99 -3.44 -1.36
N PHE A 87 10.06 -3.02 -2.63
CA PHE A 87 8.90 -2.61 -3.39
C PHE A 87 7.98 -3.81 -3.63
N ASP A 88 8.53 -4.95 -4.03
CA ASP A 88 7.76 -6.20 -4.18
C ASP A 88 7.23 -6.73 -2.83
N CYS A 89 7.94 -6.45 -1.73
CA CYS A 89 7.50 -6.73 -0.36
C CYS A 89 6.23 -5.95 -0.03
N PHE A 90 6.24 -4.64 -0.25
CA PHE A 90 5.08 -3.79 -0.03
C PHE A 90 3.83 -4.31 -0.75
N PHE A 91 3.92 -4.56 -2.06
CA PHE A 91 2.76 -4.97 -2.84
C PHE A 91 2.22 -6.35 -2.45
N TYR A 92 3.10 -7.27 -2.05
CA TYR A 92 2.68 -8.56 -1.51
C TYR A 92 1.90 -8.42 -0.21
N TYR A 93 2.41 -7.64 0.75
CA TYR A 93 1.73 -7.42 2.02
C TYR A 93 0.46 -6.58 1.88
N LEU A 94 0.44 -5.63 0.95
CA LEU A 94 -0.75 -4.90 0.58
C LEU A 94 -1.84 -5.84 0.05
N LYS A 95 -1.47 -6.83 -0.78
CA LYS A 95 -2.41 -7.83 -1.28
C LYS A 95 -3.00 -8.66 -0.14
N LEU A 96 -2.17 -9.20 0.75
CA LEU A 96 -2.61 -9.98 1.91
C LEU A 96 -3.50 -9.16 2.86
N PHE A 97 -3.13 -7.91 3.12
CA PHE A 97 -3.93 -6.97 3.89
C PHE A 97 -5.32 -6.79 3.28
N LYS A 98 -5.38 -6.56 1.96
CA LYS A 98 -6.65 -6.40 1.24
C LYS A 98 -7.53 -7.64 1.34
N GLU A 99 -6.95 -8.83 1.24
CA GLU A 99 -7.66 -10.10 1.40
C GLU A 99 -8.20 -10.24 2.83
N ASN A 100 -7.37 -9.95 3.84
CA ASN A 100 -7.75 -10.04 5.26
C ASN A 100 -8.88 -9.06 5.64
N HIS A 101 -8.93 -7.88 5.02
CA HIS A 101 -9.89 -6.81 5.34
C HIS A 101 -11.07 -6.73 4.37
N GLY A 102 -11.21 -7.69 3.44
CA GLY A 102 -12.30 -7.67 2.45
C GLY A 102 -12.24 -6.49 1.48
N LEU A 103 -11.05 -5.94 1.24
CA LEU A 103 -10.77 -4.81 0.34
C LEU A 103 -10.38 -5.25 -1.08
N GLY A 104 -10.56 -6.53 -1.40
CA GLY A 104 -10.36 -7.08 -2.74
C GLY A 104 -11.12 -6.29 -3.81
N ALA A 105 -10.63 -6.36 -5.05
CA ALA A 105 -11.37 -5.79 -6.16
C ALA A 105 -12.73 -6.49 -6.25
N VAL A 106 -13.81 -5.71 -6.21
CA VAL A 106 -15.04 -6.15 -6.86
C VAL A 106 -14.66 -6.11 -8.33
N GLU A 107 -14.43 -7.27 -8.94
CA GLU A 107 -14.39 -7.38 -10.39
C GLU A 107 -15.73 -6.85 -10.90
N SER A 108 -15.78 -5.57 -11.24
CA SER A 108 -16.80 -5.09 -12.15
C SER A 108 -16.46 -5.72 -13.49
N GLU A 109 -17.17 -6.81 -13.80
CA GLU A 109 -17.38 -7.32 -15.14
C GLU A 109 -17.38 -6.15 -16.13
N GLN A 110 -16.39 -6.10 -17.02
CA GLN A 110 -16.57 -5.37 -18.26
C GLN A 110 -17.39 -6.29 -19.15
N PRO A 111 -18.65 -5.96 -19.51
CA PRO A 111 -19.29 -6.66 -20.59
C PRO A 111 -18.52 -6.35 -21.89
N ALA A 112 -18.30 -7.40 -22.66
CA ALA A 112 -17.74 -7.38 -24.01
C ALA A 112 -18.54 -6.49 -24.97
#